data_AF-A0A4V0ZJV1-F1
#
_entry.id   AF-A0A4V0ZJV1-F1
#
_cell.length_a   1.000
_cell.length_b   1.000
_cell.length_c   1.000
_cell.angle_alpha   90.00
_cell.angle_beta   90.00
_cell.angle_gamma   90.00
#
_symmetry.space_group_name_H-M   'P 1'
#
loop_
_entity.id
_entity.type
_entity.pdbx_description
1 polymer ?
#
loop_
_entity_poly.entity_id
_entity_poly.type
_entity_poly.pdbx_seq_one_letter_code
_entity_poly.pdbx_strand_id
1 'polypeptide(L)'
;MTKSRFVPDWRRVGRGAAVGCAATGVVGLLAYGGVSLIGSQAGGDVVGANIGLGIGAMALRLVVTPLVGWWLLRLLKVPRAGLATVLGLVCYLILAPLGWGDPALPGVARAWLVLGGLSGAIGVYAAGCIRPRGRAAST
;
A
#
# COMPACT_ATOMS: atom_id res chain seq x y z
N MET A 1 -14.88 31.37 -9.37
CA MET A 1 -13.69 30.52 -9.63
C MET A 1 -14.06 29.05 -9.49
N THR A 2 -14.17 28.33 -10.61
CA THR A 2 -14.41 26.88 -10.62
C THR A 2 -13.13 26.15 -10.24
N LYS A 3 -13.09 25.53 -9.05
CA LYS A 3 -11.94 24.71 -8.64
C LYS A 3 -11.78 23.55 -9.63
N SER A 4 -10.69 23.54 -10.39
CA SER A 4 -10.35 22.48 -11.33
C SER A 4 -10.26 21.13 -10.59
N ARG A 5 -10.79 20.07 -11.21
CA ARG A 5 -10.75 18.69 -10.68
C ARG A 5 -9.33 18.13 -10.54
N PHE A 6 -8.36 18.79 -11.19
CA PHE A 6 -6.95 18.43 -11.18
C PHE A 6 -6.18 19.12 -10.05
N VAL A 7 -6.80 20.03 -9.31
CA VAL A 7 -6.15 20.63 -8.13
C VAL A 7 -6.13 19.58 -7.02
N PRO A 8 -4.93 19.12 -6.59
CA PRO A 8 -4.83 18.13 -5.54
C PRO A 8 -5.35 18.70 -4.21
N ASP A 9 -6.22 17.94 -3.54
CA ASP A 9 -6.49 18.17 -2.12
C ASP A 9 -5.32 17.57 -1.33
N TRP A 10 -4.30 18.38 -1.06
CA TRP A 10 -3.07 17.97 -0.38
C TRP A 10 -3.32 17.28 0.97
N ARG A 11 -4.40 17.63 1.67
CA ARG A 11 -4.77 16.95 2.91
C ARG A 11 -5.19 15.51 2.67
N ARG A 12 -5.91 15.23 1.58
CA ARG A 12 -6.29 13.87 1.20
C ARG A 12 -5.11 13.08 0.65
N VAL A 13 -4.28 13.72 -0.16
CA VAL A 13 -3.06 13.10 -0.68
C VAL A 13 -2.13 12.71 0.47
N GLY A 14 -1.95 13.60 1.46
CA GLY A 14 -1.17 13.30 2.66
C GLY A 14 -1.75 12.16 3.50
N ARG A 15 -3.09 12.07 3.63
CA ARG A 15 -3.74 10.91 4.26
C ARG A 15 -3.49 9.62 3.48
N GLY A 16 -3.55 9.69 2.15
CA GLY A 16 -3.20 8.56 1.27
C GLY A 16 -1.78 8.09 1.52
N ALA A 17 -0.82 9.02 1.60
CA ALA A 17 0.57 8.71 1.91
C ALA A 17 0.73 8.06 3.28
N ALA A 18 0.13 8.64 4.32
CA ALA A 18 0.21 8.09 5.68
C ALA A 18 -0.39 6.68 5.77
N VAL A 19 -1.53 6.44 5.12
CA VAL A 19 -2.13 5.10 5.07
C VAL A 19 -1.27 4.12 4.28
N GLY A 20 -0.71 4.54 3.16
CA GLY A 20 0.22 3.72 2.37
C GLY A 20 1.43 3.28 3.20
N CYS A 21 2.10 4.22 3.88
CA CYS A 21 3.20 3.92 4.79
C CYS A 21 2.77 2.97 5.92
N ALA A 22 1.64 3.25 6.58
CA ALA A 22 1.18 2.47 7.71
C ALA A 22 0.80 1.03 7.31
N ALA A 23 0.06 0.86 6.22
CA ALA A 23 -0.34 -0.45 5.72
C ALA A 23 0.89 -1.29 5.32
N THR A 24 1.82 -0.71 4.55
CA THR A 24 3.05 -1.40 4.15
C THR A 24 3.95 -1.72 5.36
N GLY A 25 4.06 -0.81 6.33
CA GLY A 25 4.85 -1.02 7.54
C GLY A 25 4.28 -2.12 8.43
N VAL A 26 2.99 -2.06 8.76
CA VAL A 26 2.34 -3.04 9.65
C VAL A 26 2.36 -4.44 9.02
N VAL A 27 1.91 -4.58 7.77
CA VAL A 27 1.90 -5.88 7.09
C VAL A 27 3.32 -6.37 6.84
N GLY A 28 4.24 -5.44 6.55
CA GLY A 28 5.66 -5.70 6.38
C GLY A 28 6.29 -6.34 7.61
N LEU A 29 6.06 -5.76 8.79
CA LEU A 29 6.54 -6.22 10.08
C LEU A 29 5.91 -7.55 10.50
N LEU A 30 4.59 -7.70 10.33
CA LEU A 30 3.89 -8.95 10.66
C LEU A 30 4.36 -10.11 9.79
N ALA A 31 4.51 -9.89 8.47
CA ALA A 31 5.03 -10.91 7.56
C ALA A 31 6.46 -11.31 7.91
N TYR A 32 7.33 -10.33 8.21
CA TYR A 32 8.72 -10.60 8.60
C TYR A 32 8.81 -11.34 9.95
N GLY A 33 8.06 -10.88 10.96
CA GLY A 33 8.00 -11.54 12.26
C GLY A 33 7.49 -12.98 12.15
N GLY A 34 6.44 -13.21 11.35
CA GLY A 34 5.92 -14.55 11.09
C GLY A 34 6.94 -15.47 10.40
N VAL A 35 7.60 -14.99 9.35
CA VAL A 35 8.65 -15.76 8.66
C VAL A 35 9.83 -16.05 9.58
N SER A 36 10.25 -15.08 10.40
CA SER A 36 11.37 -15.24 11.33
C SER A 36 11.06 -16.27 12.42
N LEU A 37 9.83 -16.24 12.97
CA LEU A 37 9.37 -17.21 13.95
C LEU A 37 9.33 -18.63 13.36
N ILE A 38 8.73 -18.79 12.18
CA ILE A 38 8.65 -20.09 11.51
C ILE A 38 10.05 -20.60 11.16
N GLY A 39 10.93 -19.74 10.64
CA GLY A 39 12.31 -20.08 10.32
C GLY A 39 13.11 -20.52 11.56
N SER A 40 12.90 -19.87 12.70
CA SER A 40 13.57 -20.25 13.96
C SER A 40 13.13 -21.61 14.50
N GLN A 41 11.91 -22.05 14.19
CA GLN A 41 11.36 -23.34 14.58
C GLN A 41 11.67 -24.47 13.58
N ALA A 42 11.90 -24.11 12.30
CA ALA A 42 12.12 -25.07 11.22
C ALA A 42 13.55 -25.65 11.14
N GLY A 43 14.47 -25.25 12.02
CA GLY A 43 15.74 -25.96 12.20
C GLY A 43 16.71 -25.93 11.01
N GLY A 44 16.74 -24.85 10.22
CA GLY A 44 17.81 -24.58 9.24
C GLY A 44 17.77 -25.33 7.91
N ASP A 45 17.08 -26.46 7.81
CA ASP A 45 17.07 -27.29 6.61
C ASP A 45 15.73 -27.18 5.86
N VAL A 46 15.73 -26.48 4.72
CA VAL A 46 15.55 -26.96 3.33
C VAL A 46 15.44 -25.69 2.46
N VAL A 47 16.25 -25.57 1.41
CA VAL A 47 16.17 -24.44 0.45
C VAL A 47 14.73 -24.22 -0.07
N GLY A 48 13.95 -25.30 -0.22
CA GLY A 48 12.54 -25.25 -0.60
C GLY A 48 11.61 -24.60 0.43
N ALA A 49 11.84 -24.78 1.74
CA ALA A 49 11.07 -24.16 2.80
C ALA A 49 11.26 -22.63 2.82
N ASN A 50 12.48 -22.17 2.55
CA ASN A 50 12.80 -20.75 2.47
C ASN A 50 12.18 -20.06 1.24
N ILE A 51 12.15 -20.74 0.08
CA ILE A 51 11.46 -20.23 -1.12
C ILE A 51 9.94 -20.17 -0.87
N GLY A 52 9.36 -21.22 -0.31
CA GLY A 52 7.93 -21.27 0.03
C GLY A 52 7.52 -20.18 1.01
N LEU A 53 8.32 -19.94 2.05
CA LEU A 53 8.10 -18.86 3.02
C LEU A 53 8.21 -17.47 2.37
N GLY A 54 9.19 -17.27 1.48
CA GLY A 54 9.33 -16.01 0.73
C GLY A 54 8.14 -15.71 -0.16
N ILE A 55 7.68 -16.71 -0.93
CA ILE A 55 6.49 -16.60 -1.79
C ILE A 55 5.24 -16.37 -0.94
N GLY A 56 5.07 -17.12 0.16
CA GLY A 56 3.96 -16.97 1.08
C GLY A 56 3.89 -15.58 1.71
N ALA A 57 5.03 -15.04 2.15
CA ALA A 57 5.12 -13.69 2.69
C ALA A 57 4.81 -12.61 1.64
N MET A 58 5.24 -12.81 0.40
CA MET A 58 4.88 -11.92 -0.71
C MET A 58 3.39 -11.99 -1.04
N ALA A 59 2.81 -13.18 -1.14
CA ALA A 59 1.37 -13.36 -1.36
C ALA A 59 0.55 -12.72 -0.23
N LEU A 60 0.96 -12.93 1.03
CA LEU A 60 0.35 -12.30 2.19
C LEU A 60 0.40 -10.77 2.08
N ARG A 61 1.56 -10.20 1.73
CA ARG A 61 1.70 -8.75 1.52
C ARG A 61 0.80 -8.25 0.40
N LEU A 62 0.72 -8.95 -0.72
CA LEU A 62 -0.11 -8.56 -1.87
C LEU A 62 -1.61 -8.54 -1.57
N VAL A 63 -2.08 -9.42 -0.68
CA VAL A 63 -3.50 -9.50 -0.31
C VAL A 63 -3.82 -8.61 0.89
N VAL A 64 -3.03 -8.69 1.95
CA VAL A 64 -3.35 -8.04 3.23
C VAL A 64 -3.06 -6.54 3.20
N THR A 65 -2.00 -6.10 2.52
CA THR A 65 -1.65 -4.66 2.43
C THR A 65 -2.78 -3.83 1.82
N PRO A 66 -3.38 -4.19 0.66
CA PRO A 66 -4.50 -3.43 0.13
C PRO A 66 -5.75 -3.52 1.01
N LEU A 67 -6.01 -4.64 1.71
CA LEU A 67 -7.14 -4.75 2.64
C LEU A 67 -6.99 -3.80 3.84
N VAL A 68 -5.80 -3.77 4.46
CA VAL A 68 -5.47 -2.85 5.56
C VAL A 68 -5.52 -1.40 5.07
N GLY A 69 -4.93 -1.12 3.91
CA GLY A 69 -4.97 0.21 3.28
C GLY A 69 -6.41 0.68 3.02
N TRP A 70 -7.25 -0.18 2.46
CA TRP A 70 -8.66 0.10 2.23
C TRP A 70 -9.40 0.40 3.53
N TRP A 71 -9.22 -0.44 4.55
CA TRP A 71 -9.85 -0.25 5.85
C TRP A 71 -9.43 1.07 6.50
N LEU A 72 -8.13 1.38 6.53
CA LEU A 72 -7.59 2.64 7.06
C LEU A 72 -8.11 3.87 6.29
N LEU A 73 -8.18 3.81 4.96
CA LEU A 73 -8.77 4.87 4.14
C LEU A 73 -10.26 5.09 4.48
N ARG A 74 -11.02 4.02 4.76
CA ARG A 74 -12.42 4.13 5.20
C ARG A 74 -12.53 4.78 6.58
N LEU A 75 -11.68 4.41 7.54
CA LEU A 75 -11.66 5.04 8.86
C LEU A 75 -11.38 6.54 8.79
N LEU A 76 -10.45 6.94 7.91
CA LEU A 76 -10.12 8.35 7.67
C LEU A 76 -11.16 9.09 6.79
N LYS A 77 -12.28 8.43 6.47
CA LYS A 77 -13.37 8.94 5.64
C LYS A 77 -12.88 9.45 4.28
N VAL A 78 -11.88 8.80 3.71
CA VAL A 78 -11.37 9.14 2.37
C VAL A 78 -12.41 8.68 1.34
N PRO A 79 -12.91 9.58 0.48
CA PRO A 79 -13.90 9.21 -0.52
C PRO A 79 -13.32 8.19 -1.49
N ARG A 80 -14.13 7.20 -1.86
CA ARG A 80 -13.75 6.13 -2.80
C ARG A 80 -12.51 5.35 -2.37
N ALA A 81 -12.42 5.05 -1.08
CA ALA A 81 -11.36 4.22 -0.51
C ALA A 81 -11.07 2.96 -1.36
N GLY A 82 -12.11 2.29 -1.89
CA GLY A 82 -11.94 1.14 -2.78
C GLY A 82 -11.15 1.47 -4.06
N LEU A 83 -11.58 2.47 -4.82
CA LEU A 83 -10.87 2.89 -6.04
C LEU A 83 -9.46 3.40 -5.74
N ALA A 84 -9.29 4.17 -4.67
CA ALA A 84 -7.98 4.66 -4.25
C ALA A 84 -7.03 3.51 -3.89
N THR A 85 -7.55 2.45 -3.25
CA THR A 85 -6.78 1.26 -2.92
C THR A 85 -6.38 0.50 -4.17
N VAL A 86 -7.29 0.31 -5.14
CA VAL A 86 -6.98 -0.38 -6.41
C VAL A 86 -5.90 0.37 -7.19
N LEU A 87 -6.05 1.69 -7.35
CA LEU A 87 -5.07 2.51 -8.07
C LEU A 87 -3.73 2.58 -7.32
N GLY A 88 -3.77 2.65 -6.00
CA GLY A 88 -2.58 2.58 -5.15
C GLY A 88 -1.88 1.22 -5.28
N LEU A 89 -2.62 0.11 -5.30
CA LEU A 89 -2.07 -1.23 -5.46
C LEU A 89 -1.41 -1.40 -6.83
N VAL A 90 -2.04 -0.94 -7.91
CA VAL A 90 -1.43 -0.95 -9.25
C VAL A 90 -0.12 -0.16 -9.25
N CYS A 91 -0.11 1.03 -8.66
CA CYS A 91 1.10 1.83 -8.52
C CYS A 91 2.17 1.10 -7.68
N TYR A 92 1.77 0.47 -6.58
CA TYR A 92 2.66 -0.29 -5.72
C TYR A 92 3.29 -1.47 -6.45
N LEU A 93 2.52 -2.21 -7.27
CA LEU A 93 3.03 -3.31 -8.08
C LEU A 93 4.06 -2.85 -9.12
N ILE A 94 3.82 -1.69 -9.75
CA ILE A 94 4.76 -1.09 -10.71
C ILE A 94 6.05 -0.64 -10.00
N LEU A 95 5.92 -0.11 -8.77
CA LEU A 95 7.04 0.40 -7.98
C LEU A 95 7.78 -0.67 -7.17
N ALA A 96 7.15 -1.83 -6.92
CA ALA A 96 7.71 -2.91 -6.10
C ALA A 96 9.11 -3.39 -6.56
N PRO A 97 9.45 -3.45 -7.86
CA PRO A 97 10.80 -3.79 -8.30
C PRO A 97 11.88 -2.81 -7.80
N LEU A 98 11.54 -1.54 -7.53
CA LEU A 98 12.48 -0.54 -7.01
C LEU A 98 12.85 -0.77 -5.54
N GLY A 99 12.02 -1.52 -4.81
CA GLY A 99 12.25 -1.92 -3.42
C GLY A 99 12.84 -3.33 -3.29
N TRP A 100 13.33 -3.93 -4.37
CA TRP A 100 13.84 -5.29 -4.36
C TRP A 100 15.04 -5.43 -3.41
N GLY A 101 14.95 -6.34 -2.45
CA GLY A 101 15.99 -6.57 -1.45
C GLY A 101 15.45 -7.20 -0.18
N ASP A 102 16.35 -7.61 0.71
CA ASP A 102 15.98 -8.18 2.01
C ASP A 102 15.29 -7.12 2.89
N PRO A 103 13.99 -7.30 3.24
CA PRO A 103 13.28 -6.37 4.11
C PRO A 103 13.85 -6.29 5.53
N ALA A 104 14.73 -7.21 5.96
CA ALA A 104 15.46 -7.13 7.21
C ALA A 104 16.47 -5.98 7.23
N LEU A 105 16.92 -5.51 6.06
CA LEU A 105 17.85 -4.40 5.96
C LEU A 105 17.11 -3.08 6.23
N PRO A 106 17.57 -2.26 7.21
CA PRO A 106 16.90 -1.02 7.57
C PRO A 106 16.70 -0.04 6.40
N GLY A 107 17.64 -0.02 5.45
CA GLY A 107 17.54 0.80 4.23
C GLY A 107 16.44 0.34 3.28
N VAL A 108 16.29 -0.98 3.09
CA VAL A 108 15.26 -1.57 2.24
C VAL A 108 13.89 -1.39 2.88
N ALA A 109 13.75 -1.59 4.19
CA ALA A 109 12.51 -1.32 4.92
C ALA A 109 12.02 0.12 4.76
N ARG A 110 12.93 1.11 4.84
CA ARG A 110 12.60 2.52 4.58
C ARG A 110 12.15 2.75 3.15
N ALA A 111 12.81 2.12 2.17
CA ALA A 111 12.40 2.21 0.77
C ALA A 111 10.96 1.70 0.59
N TRP A 112 10.61 0.53 1.16
CA TRP A 112 9.25 0.01 1.10
C TRP A 112 8.20 0.95 1.71
N LEU A 113 8.51 1.58 2.85
CA LEU A 113 7.61 2.56 3.46
C LEU A 113 7.37 3.76 2.53
N VAL A 114 8.43 4.29 1.91
CA VAL A 114 8.34 5.40 0.96
C VAL A 114 7.52 5.01 -0.26
N LEU A 115 7.76 3.81 -0.83
CA LEU A 115 6.99 3.31 -1.96
C LEU A 115 5.52 3.13 -1.60
N GLY A 116 5.21 2.56 -0.42
CA GLY A 116 3.85 2.47 0.12
C GLY A 116 3.18 3.84 0.22
N GLY A 117 3.88 4.83 0.76
CA GLY A 117 3.40 6.21 0.85
C GLY A 117 3.13 6.85 -0.51
N LEU A 118 4.05 6.70 -1.47
CA LEU A 118 3.86 7.21 -2.83
C LEU A 118 2.65 6.55 -3.51
N SER A 119 2.54 5.23 -3.41
CA SER A 119 1.41 4.48 -3.95
C SER A 119 0.08 4.92 -3.34
N GLY A 120 0.03 5.12 -2.02
CA GLY A 120 -1.16 5.63 -1.33
C GLY A 120 -1.53 7.06 -1.74
N ALA A 121 -0.54 7.94 -1.89
CA ALA A 121 -0.74 9.31 -2.36
C ALA A 121 -1.30 9.34 -3.80
N ILE A 122 -0.69 8.58 -4.71
CA ILE A 122 -1.08 8.46 -6.12
C ILE A 122 -2.48 7.86 -6.23
N GLY A 123 -2.78 6.81 -5.47
CA GLY A 123 -4.08 6.16 -5.47
C GLY A 123 -5.21 7.12 -5.06
N VAL A 124 -5.02 7.88 -3.98
CA VAL A 124 -6.01 8.86 -3.52
C VAL A 124 -6.16 10.03 -4.51
N TYR A 125 -5.05 10.53 -5.06
CA TYR A 125 -5.09 11.59 -6.07
C TYR A 125 -5.84 11.15 -7.32
N ALA A 126 -5.47 10.01 -7.91
CA ALA A 126 -6.08 9.48 -9.12
C ALA A 126 -7.57 9.16 -8.92
N ALA A 127 -7.96 8.59 -7.77
CA ALA A 127 -9.36 8.35 -7.45
C ALA A 127 -10.19 9.66 -7.34
N GLY A 128 -9.55 10.75 -6.89
CA GLY A 128 -10.11 12.09 -6.86
C GLY A 128 -10.30 12.70 -8.25
N CYS A 129 -9.37 12.45 -9.17
CA CYS A 129 -9.44 12.90 -10.57
C CYS A 129 -10.56 12.22 -11.36
N ILE A 130 -10.92 10.97 -11.03
CA ILE A 130 -11.97 10.17 -11.70
C ILE A 130 -13.39 10.62 -11.27
N ARG A 131 -13.57 11.84 -10.79
CA ARG A 131 -14.90 12.39 -10.43
C ARG A 131 -15.79 12.39 -11.70
N PRO A 132 -16.93 11.66 -11.73
CA PRO A 132 -17.91 11.85 -12.78
C PRO A 132 -18.44 13.28 -12.65
N ARG A 133 -18.67 13.92 -13.80
CA ARG A 133 -19.37 15.20 -13.90
C ARG A 133 -20.77 15.02 -13.32
N GLY A 134 -20.93 15.29 -12.03
CA GLY A 134 -22.21 15.17 -11.34
C GLY A 134 -22.94 16.52 -11.34
N ARG A 135 -23.87 16.66 -12.30
CA ARG A 135 -24.99 17.62 -12.38
C ARG A 135 -24.61 19.10 -12.37
N ALA A 136 -24.61 19.69 -13.57
CA ALA A 136 -25.13 21.04 -13.70
C ALA A 136 -26.49 21.06 -12.98
N ALA A 137 -26.62 21.96 -12.01
CA ALA A 137 -27.86 22.17 -11.28
C ALA A 137 -28.95 22.52 -12.30
N SER A 138 -29.89 21.60 -12.49
CA SER A 138 -31.22 21.91 -12.99
C SER A 138 -32.11 22.11 -11.76
N THR A 139 -32.01 23.28 -11.16
CA THR A 139 -33.01 23.88 -10.25
C THR A 139 -32.92 25.38 -10.41
#